data_AF-A0A1V6HKW6-F1
#
_entry.id   AF-A0A1V6HKW6-F1
#
_cell.length_a   1.000
_cell.length_b   1.000
_cell.length_c   1.000
_cell.angle_alpha   90.00
_cell.angle_beta   90.00
_cell.angle_gamma   90.00
#
_symmetry.space_group_name_H-M   'P 1'
#
loop_
_entity.id
_entity.type
_entity.pdbx_description
1 polymer ?
#
loop_
_entity_poly.entity_id
_entity_poly.type
_entity_poly.pdbx_seq_one_letter_code
_entity_poly.pdbx_strand_id
1 'polypeptide(L)' 'MFSTRSVKLDKDLLAKIRRLAELAGYSSPEEFITHALEKELAKLEGARDEEELKKRLRGLGYIS' A
#
# COMPACT_ATOMS: atom_id res chain seq x y z
N MET A 1 5.35 21.83 2.18
CA MET A 1 4.25 21.52 3.11
C MET A 1 3.93 20.04 2.94
N PHE A 2 4.22 19.19 3.93
CA PHE A 2 3.72 17.82 3.92
C PHE A 2 2.24 17.87 4.30
N SER A 3 1.35 17.85 3.32
CA SER A 3 -0.08 17.71 3.58
C SER A 3 -0.32 16.30 4.11
N THR A 4 -0.44 16.15 5.42
CA THR A 4 -0.80 14.86 6.05
C THR A 4 -2.21 14.49 5.61
N ARG A 5 -2.34 13.48 4.74
CA ARG A 5 -3.62 12.93 4.31
C ARG A 5 -3.85 11.61 5.05
N SER A 6 -4.89 11.54 5.87
CA SER A 6 -5.27 10.33 6.57
C SER A 6 -6.14 9.44 5.67
N VAL A 7 -5.94 8.12 5.77
CA VAL A 7 -6.73 7.10 5.08
C VAL A 7 -7.51 6.32 6.13
N LYS A 8 -8.82 6.18 5.94
CA LYS A 8 -9.64 5.34 6.81
C LYS A 8 -9.37 3.87 6.47
N LEU A 9 -9.02 3.09 7.49
CA LEU A 9 -8.86 1.65 7.39
C LEU A 9 -9.93 0.97 8.22
N ASP A 10 -10.38 -0.19 7.75
CA ASP A 10 -11.25 -1.05 8.54
C ASP A 10 -10.54 -1.49 9.84
N LYS A 11 -11.31 -1.66 10.92
CA LYS A 11 -10.75 -1.97 12.25
C LYS A 11 -10.11 -3.36 12.28
N ASP A 12 -10.69 -4.34 11.61
CA ASP A 12 -10.15 -5.69 11.53
C ASP A 12 -8.88 -5.72 10.68
N LEU A 13 -8.84 -4.91 9.62
CA LEU A 13 -7.63 -4.73 8.81
C LEU A 13 -6.50 -4.10 9.65
N LEU A 14 -6.80 -3.05 10.41
CA LEU A 14 -5.80 -2.41 11.27
C LEU A 14 -5.27 -3.37 12.35
N ALA A 15 -6.14 -4.19 12.94
CA ALA A 15 -5.74 -5.20 13.93
C ALA A 15 -4.77 -6.25 13.32
N LYS A 16 -5.04 -6.70 12.09
CA LYS A 16 -4.14 -7.59 11.34
C LYS A 16 -2.80 -6.92 11.05
N ILE A 17 -2.82 -5.65 10.61
CA ILE A 17 -1.60 -4.88 10.31
C ILE A 17 -0.71 -4.79 11.56
N ARG A 18 -1.29 -4.44 12.72
CA ARG A 18 -0.52 -4.34 13.98
C ARG A 18 0.18 -5.66 14.30
N ARG A 19 -0.57 -6.76 14.30
CA ARG A 19 -0.02 -8.09 14.58
C ARG A 19 1.09 -8.47 13.61
N LEU A 20 0.90 -8.24 12.32
CA LEU A 20 1.90 -8.59 11.30
C LEU A 20 3.12 -7.69 11.35
N ALA A 21 2.95 -6.40 11.64
CA ALA A 21 4.05 -5.45 11.81
C ALA A 21 4.95 -5.87 12.98
N GLU A 22 4.37 -6.22 14.13
CA GLU A 22 5.12 -6.71 15.30
C GLU A 22 5.86 -8.03 14.98
N LEU A 23 5.18 -8.99 14.36
CA LEU A 23 5.79 -10.28 13.98
C LEU A 23 6.93 -10.11 12.97
N ALA A 24 6.82 -9.13 12.08
CA ALA A 24 7.85 -8.82 11.09
C ALA A 24 8.95 -7.88 11.64
N GLY A 25 8.89 -7.51 12.92
CA GLY A 25 9.94 -6.73 13.60
C GLY A 25 9.95 -5.24 13.25
N TYR A 26 8.84 -4.68 12.76
CA TYR A 26 8.72 -3.25 12.48
C TYR A 26 8.59 -2.45 13.77
N SER A 27 9.11 -1.21 13.78
CA SER A 27 9.03 -0.33 14.95
C SER A 27 7.62 0.24 15.14
N SER A 28 6.81 0.26 14.08
CA SER A 28 5.42 0.73 14.12
C SER A 28 4.55 0.14 12.99
N PRO A 29 3.22 0.06 13.18
CA PRO A 29 2.28 -0.27 12.10
C PRO A 29 2.37 0.68 10.90
N GLU A 30 2.64 1.96 11.15
CA GLU A 30 2.79 3.00 10.13
C GLU A 30 3.99 2.73 9.21
N GLU A 31 5.12 2.31 9.78
CA GLU A 31 6.31 1.91 9.02
C GLU A 31 6.01 0.72 8.12
N PHE A 32 5.31 -0.29 8.64
CA PHE A 32 4.87 -1.45 7.85
C PHE A 32 3.96 -1.05 6.69
N ILE A 33 2.96 -0.18 6.93
CA ILE A 33 2.05 0.31 5.89
C ILE A 33 2.82 1.07 4.82
N THR A 34 3.75 1.95 5.23
CA THR A 34 4.55 2.76 4.31
C THR A 34 5.39 1.87 3.40
N HIS A 35 6.15 0.93 3.98
CA HIS A 35 6.98 0.02 3.21
C HIS A 35 6.16 -0.89 2.28
N ALA A 36 4.99 -1.36 2.75
CA ALA A 36 4.08 -2.13 1.90
C ALA A 36 3.60 -1.32 0.68
N LEU A 37 3.23 -0.05 0.88
CA LEU A 37 2.80 0.84 -0.20
C LEU A 37 3.96 1.15 -1.16
N GLU A 38 5.15 1.48 -0.66
CA GLU A 38 6.34 1.73 -1.48
C GLU A 38 6.70 0.52 -2.35
N LYS A 39 6.63 -0.69 -1.77
CA LYS A 39 6.87 -1.93 -2.51
C LYS A 39 5.85 -2.16 -3.63
N GLU A 40 4.57 -1.89 -3.38
CA GLU A 40 3.54 -1.99 -4.42
C GLU A 40 3.71 -0.92 -5.49
N LEU A 41 4.03 0.33 -5.11
CA LEU A 41 4.32 1.41 -6.06
C LEU A 41 5.52 1.07 -6.94
N ALA A 42 6.61 0.56 -6.38
CA ALA A 42 7.79 0.15 -7.15
C ALA A 42 7.48 -0.94 -8.19
N LYS A 43 6.54 -1.86 -7.90
CA LYS A 43 6.07 -2.85 -8.89
C LYS A 43 5.28 -2.24 -10.04
N LEU A 44 4.63 -1.11 -9.78
CA LEU A 44 3.80 -0.37 -10.73
C LEU A 44 4.64 0.61 -11.55
N GLU A 45 5.59 1.31 -10.94
CA GLU A 45 6.55 2.18 -11.61
C GLU A 45 7.58 1.39 -12.44
N GLY A 46 7.90 0.16 -12.01
CA GLY A 46 8.67 -0.79 -12.81
C GLY A 46 7.95 -1.27 -14.09
N ALA A 47 6.64 -1.02 -14.21
CA ALA A 47 5.93 -1.22 -15.47
C ALA A 47 6.29 -0.05 -16.39
N ARG A 48 7.15 -0.32 -17.38
CA ARG A 48 7.74 0.67 -18.31
C ARG A 48 6.71 1.49 -19.11
N ASP A 49 5.46 1.04 -19.17
CA ASP A 49 4.40 1.66 -19.96
C ASP A 49 3.14 1.91 -19.14
N GLU A 50 2.60 3.13 -19.24
CA GLU A 50 1.34 3.56 -18.62
C GLU A 50 0.17 2.62 -19.00
N GLU A 51 0.24 1.98 -20.17
CA GLU A 51 -0.75 1.00 -20.63
C GLU A 51 -0.74 -0.30 -19.81
N GLU A 52 0.45 -0.76 -19.38
CA GLU A 52 0.60 -1.93 -18.53
C GLU A 52 0.13 -1.63 -17.09
N LEU A 53 0.40 -0.40 -16.62
CA LEU A 53 -0.13 0.10 -15.35
C LEU A 53 -1.66 0.15 -15.37
N LYS A 54 -2.27 0.73 -16.42
CA LYS A 54 -3.74 0.78 -16.58
C LYS A 54 -4.37 -0.60 -16.64
N LYS A 55 -3.76 -1.57 -17.35
CA LYS A 55 -4.23 -2.96 -17.40
C LYS A 55 -4.21 -3.63 -16.03
N ARG A 56 -3.14 -3.47 -15.25
CA ARG A 56 -3.05 -3.98 -13.87
C ARG A 56 -4.08 -3.33 -12.95
N LEU A 57 -4.23 -2.01 -13.00
CA LEU A 57 -5.17 -1.28 -12.17
C LEU A 57 -6.64 -1.62 -12.52
N ARG A 58 -6.95 -1.87 -13.80
CA ARG A 58 -8.24 -2.44 -14.23
C ARG A 58 -8.48 -3.84 -13.68
N GLY A 59 -7.49 -4.73 -13.75
CA GLY A 59 -7.59 -6.09 -13.22
C GLY A 59 -7.79 -6.15 -11.70
N LEU A 60 -7.31 -5.13 -10.99
CA LEU A 60 -7.51 -4.95 -9.56
C LEU A 60 -8.80 -4.17 -9.19
N GLY A 61 -9.56 -3.69 -10.18
CA GLY A 61 -10.84 -3.00 -9.99
C GLY A 61 -10.73 -1.54 -9.52
N TYR A 62 -9.54 -0.92 -9.58
CA TYR A 62 -9.34 0.47 -9.15
C TYR A 62 -9.68 1.50 -10.21
N ILE A 63 -9.76 1.08 -11.48
CA ILE A 63 -10.13 1.94 -12.60
C ILE A 63 -11.10 1.15 -13.48
N SER A 64 -12.23 1.77 -13.84
CA SER A 64 -13.15 1.27 -14.88
C SER A 64 -12.78 1.92 -16.21
#